data_AF-A0A1X9MF73-F1
#
_entry.id   AF-A0A1X9MF73-F1
#
_cell.length_a   1.000
_cell.length_b   1.000
_cell.length_c   1.000
_cell.angle_alpha   90.00
_cell.angle_beta   90.00
_cell.angle_gamma   90.00
#
_symmetry.space_group_name_H-M   'P 1'
#
loop_
_entity.id
_entity.type
_entity.pdbx_description
1 polymer ?
#
loop_
_entity_poly.entity_id
_entity_poly.type
_entity_poly.pdbx_seq_one_letter_code
_entity_poly.pdbx_strand_id
1 'polypeptide(L)'
;MSIKAITQLIERLFEIHEQLYHLAVDKLEPIKKGDMKALEQIVREESKLAHKLQTTEMLRQKVVRTYLFEQGEAKEGATMTDVKRYATKEEAEKLELLQQQLLDYAQKLKQQNELNQDLIAESLRFVNLSLDLMVPHQEDVSYHPHEHEDRPIGNGRSIFDSKA
;
A
#
# COMPACT_ATOMS: atom_id res chain seq x y z
N MET A 1 -18.21 7.27 33.15
CA MET A 1 -18.18 6.41 31.94
C MET A 1 -17.97 4.94 32.32
N SER A 2 -18.40 3.95 31.51
CA SER A 2 -18.30 2.51 31.85
C SER A 2 -17.34 1.75 30.92
N ILE A 3 -16.64 0.75 31.46
CA ILE A 3 -15.77 -0.19 30.73
C ILE A 3 -16.51 -0.90 29.58
N LYS A 4 -17.82 -1.09 29.71
CA LYS A 4 -18.67 -1.63 28.64
C LYS A 4 -18.60 -0.80 27.35
N ALA A 5 -18.55 0.53 27.45
CA ALA A 5 -18.45 1.40 26.27
C ALA A 5 -17.10 1.26 25.58
N ILE A 6 -16.01 1.09 26.34
CA ILE A 6 -14.67 0.83 25.79
C ILE A 6 -14.65 -0.53 25.08
N THR A 7 -15.27 -1.55 25.69
CA THR A 7 -15.37 -2.89 25.11
C THR A 7 -16.13 -2.88 23.78
N GLN A 8 -17.27 -2.18 23.71
CA GLN A 8 -18.04 -2.03 22.47
C GLN A 8 -17.27 -1.32 21.36
N LEU A 9 -16.45 -0.32 21.72
CA LEU A 9 -15.59 0.35 20.73
C LEU A 9 -14.51 -0.60 20.19
N ILE A 10 -13.94 -1.44 21.04
CA ILE A 10 -12.94 -2.44 20.64
C ILE A 10 -13.57 -3.52 19.76
N GLU A 11 -14.78 -3.99 20.09
CA GLU A 11 -15.54 -4.91 19.22
C GLU A 11 -15.81 -4.29 17.84
N ARG A 12 -16.17 -3.00 17.79
CA ARG A 12 -16.38 -2.30 16.52
C ARG A 12 -15.08 -2.12 15.72
N LEU A 13 -13.95 -1.90 16.39
CA LEU A 13 -12.64 -1.88 15.73
C LEU A 13 -12.30 -3.26 15.15
N PHE A 14 -12.62 -4.33 15.88
CA PHE A 14 -12.44 -5.70 15.41
C PHE A 14 -13.24 -5.98 14.14
N GLU A 15 -14.53 -5.65 14.12
CA GLU A 15 -15.38 -5.78 12.92
C GLU A 15 -14.82 -5.03 11.70
N ILE A 16 -14.27 -3.82 11.91
CA ILE A 16 -13.67 -3.04 10.83
C ILE A 16 -12.40 -3.72 10.30
N HIS A 17 -11.55 -4.25 11.19
CA HIS A 17 -10.34 -4.99 10.80
C HIS A 17 -10.67 -6.28 10.04
N GLU A 18 -11.71 -7.00 10.45
CA GLU A 18 -12.21 -8.18 9.74
C GLU A 18 -12.69 -7.81 8.33
N GLN A 19 -13.49 -6.74 8.19
CA GLN A 19 -13.94 -6.26 6.89
C GLN A 19 -12.77 -5.84 5.98
N LEU A 20 -11.78 -5.14 6.54
CA LEU A 20 -10.56 -4.78 5.80
C LEU A 20 -9.78 -6.01 5.34
N TYR A 21 -9.69 -7.05 6.16
CA TYR A 21 -9.05 -8.32 5.79
C TYR A 21 -9.79 -8.99 4.64
N HIS A 22 -11.11 -9.08 4.69
CA HIS A 22 -11.91 -9.64 3.60
C HIS A 22 -11.69 -8.88 2.28
N LEU A 23 -11.72 -7.54 2.29
CA LEU A 23 -11.41 -6.74 1.10
C LEU A 23 -9.97 -6.97 0.59
N ALA A 24 -9.01 -7.19 1.49
CA ALA A 24 -7.64 -7.52 1.09
C ALA A 24 -7.55 -8.91 0.43
N VAL A 25 -8.34 -9.89 0.87
CA VAL A 25 -8.45 -11.20 0.22
C VAL A 25 -9.15 -11.07 -1.13
N ASP A 26 -10.25 -10.32 -1.19
CA ASP A 26 -11.04 -10.12 -2.41
C ASP A 26 -10.27 -9.37 -3.50
N LYS A 27 -9.29 -8.53 -3.14
CA LYS A 27 -8.36 -7.89 -4.09
C LYS A 27 -7.55 -8.88 -4.93
N LEU A 28 -7.33 -10.10 -4.46
CA LEU A 28 -6.48 -11.07 -5.12
C LEU A 28 -6.98 -11.45 -6.53
N GLU A 29 -8.29 -11.65 -6.69
CA GLU A 29 -8.90 -12.06 -7.95
C GLU A 29 -8.88 -10.96 -9.02
N PRO A 30 -9.28 -9.71 -8.73
CA PRO A 30 -9.15 -8.59 -9.64
C PRO A 30 -7.69 -8.27 -10.01
N ILE A 31 -6.72 -8.39 -9.09
CA ILE A 31 -5.30 -8.19 -9.39
C ILE A 31 -4.84 -9.22 -10.44
N LYS A 32 -5.17 -10.50 -10.25
CA LYS A 32 -4.79 -11.57 -11.20
C LYS A 32 -5.41 -11.38 -12.59
N LYS A 33 -6.65 -10.87 -12.65
CA LYS A 33 -7.38 -10.67 -13.91
C LYS A 33 -7.09 -9.32 -14.57
N GLY A 34 -6.41 -8.40 -13.89
CA GLY A 34 -6.20 -7.03 -14.34
C GLY A 34 -7.49 -6.19 -14.42
N ASP A 35 -8.51 -6.54 -13.62
CA ASP A 35 -9.80 -5.83 -13.64
C ASP A 35 -9.72 -4.52 -12.84
N MET A 36 -9.39 -3.44 -13.53
CA MET A 36 -9.29 -2.11 -12.91
C MET A 36 -10.60 -1.59 -12.32
N LYS A 37 -11.76 -1.94 -12.88
CA LYS A 37 -13.04 -1.45 -12.35
C LYS A 37 -13.35 -2.09 -10.99
N ALA A 38 -13.13 -3.40 -10.87
CA ALA A 38 -13.28 -4.11 -9.61
C ALA A 38 -12.27 -3.61 -8.56
N LEU A 39 -11.02 -3.34 -8.96
CA LEU A 39 -10.00 -2.78 -8.07
C LEU A 39 -10.39 -1.40 -7.55
N GLU A 40 -10.85 -0.49 -8.41
CA GLU A 40 -11.30 0.85 -8.01
C GLU A 40 -12.44 0.80 -6.99
N GLN A 41 -13.39 -0.13 -7.16
CA GLN A 41 -14.49 -0.31 -6.22
C GLN A 41 -13.97 -0.76 -4.84
N ILE A 42 -13.09 -1.77 -4.80
CA ILE A 42 -12.55 -2.28 -3.54
C ILE A 42 -11.72 -1.20 -2.83
N VAL A 43 -10.89 -0.45 -3.54
CA VAL A 43 -10.08 0.64 -2.96
C VAL A 43 -10.97 1.75 -2.36
N ARG A 44 -12.10 2.06 -2.99
CA ARG A 44 -13.07 3.03 -2.43
C ARG A 44 -13.71 2.51 -1.15
N GLU A 45 -14.06 1.23 -1.08
CA GLU A 45 -14.63 0.61 0.12
C GLU A 45 -13.60 0.56 1.26
N GLU A 46 -12.36 0.20 0.96
CA GLU A 46 -11.24 0.22 1.89
C GLU A 46 -10.99 1.62 2.46
N SER A 47 -11.03 2.66 1.61
CA SER A 47 -10.88 4.06 2.05
C SER A 47 -11.97 4.48 3.04
N LYS A 48 -13.21 4.06 2.81
CA LYS A 48 -14.33 4.32 3.74
C LYS A 48 -14.13 3.61 5.07
N LEU A 49 -13.70 2.35 5.04
CA LEU A 49 -13.41 1.58 6.25
C LEU A 49 -12.22 2.13 7.03
N ALA A 50 -11.17 2.58 6.34
CA ALA A 50 -10.01 3.24 6.96
C ALA A 50 -10.42 4.53 7.69
N HIS A 51 -11.29 5.34 7.08
CA HIS A 51 -11.82 6.55 7.73
C HIS A 51 -12.68 6.21 8.95
N LYS A 52 -13.53 5.18 8.84
CA LYS A 52 -14.34 4.68 9.96
C LYS A 52 -13.46 4.13 11.09
N LEU A 53 -12.36 3.44 10.77
CA LEU A 53 -11.37 2.94 11.72
C LEU A 53 -10.74 4.10 12.49
N GLN A 54 -10.24 5.10 11.78
CA GLN A 54 -9.61 6.29 12.37
C GLN A 54 -10.57 7.03 13.31
N THR A 55 -11.82 7.20 12.90
CA THR A 55 -12.83 7.88 13.72
C THR A 55 -13.16 7.07 14.98
N THR A 56 -13.30 5.75 14.83
CA THR A 56 -13.61 4.85 15.95
C THR A 56 -12.46 4.78 16.96
N GLU A 57 -11.21 4.76 16.48
CA GLU A 57 -10.03 4.77 17.35
C GLU A 57 -9.88 6.11 18.10
N MET A 58 -10.15 7.24 17.43
CA MET A 58 -10.17 8.55 18.09
C MET A 58 -11.23 8.62 19.19
N LEU A 59 -12.42 8.05 18.94
CA LEU A 59 -13.47 7.93 19.95
C LEU A 59 -13.02 7.05 21.12
N ARG A 60 -12.39 5.88 20.84
CA ARG A 60 -11.84 5.01 21.88
C ARG A 60 -10.84 5.73 22.76
N GLN A 61 -9.88 6.43 22.16
CA GLN A 61 -8.87 7.21 22.90
C GLN A 61 -9.51 8.28 23.78
N LYS A 62 -10.53 8.99 23.27
CA LYS A 62 -11.27 9.99 24.04
C LYS A 62 -12.00 9.35 25.23
N VAL A 63 -12.72 8.25 25.02
CA VAL A 63 -13.47 7.56 26.07
C VAL A 63 -12.53 7.01 27.14
N VAL A 64 -11.41 6.40 26.73
CA VAL A 64 -10.39 5.89 27.65
C VAL A 64 -9.77 7.02 28.48
N ARG A 65 -9.43 8.15 27.84
CA ARG A 65 -8.89 9.32 28.55
C ARG A 65 -9.88 9.87 29.56
N THR A 66 -11.15 10.01 29.20
CA THR A 66 -12.20 10.47 30.12
C THR A 66 -12.39 9.49 31.27
N TYR A 67 -12.39 8.19 31.00
CA TYR A 67 -12.54 7.16 32.03
C TYR A 67 -11.38 7.19 33.05
N LEU A 68 -10.13 7.29 32.60
CA LEU A 68 -8.98 7.38 33.52
C LEU A 68 -8.94 8.70 34.29
N PHE A 69 -9.34 9.80 33.66
CA PHE A 69 -9.48 11.08 34.34
C PHE A 69 -10.52 11.01 35.48
N GLU A 70 -11.65 10.33 35.28
CA GLU A 70 -12.65 10.07 36.32
C GLU A 70 -12.09 9.19 37.46
N GLN A 71 -11.13 8.31 37.18
CA GLN A 71 -10.45 7.46 38.18
C GLN A 71 -9.25 8.16 38.88
N GLY A 72 -8.95 9.42 38.53
CA GLY A 72 -7.87 10.20 39.14
C GLY A 72 -6.49 10.01 38.48
N GLU A 73 -6.38 9.25 37.39
CA GLU A 73 -5.15 9.13 36.60
C GLU A 73 -5.25 9.95 35.30
N ALA A 74 -4.61 11.11 35.28
CA ALA A 74 -4.46 11.91 34.05
C ALA A 74 -3.14 11.55 33.35
N LYS A 75 -3.14 10.45 32.58
CA LYS A 75 -2.02 10.12 31.68
C LYS A 75 -2.35 10.45 30.22
N GLU A 76 -1.46 11.20 29.58
CA GLU A 76 -1.41 11.29 28.12
C GLU A 76 -0.77 9.99 27.60
N GLY A 77 -1.49 9.24 26.76
CA GLY A 77 -1.02 7.93 26.27
C GLY A 77 -1.52 6.72 27.09
N ALA A 78 -2.69 6.85 27.70
CA ALA A 78 -3.40 5.75 28.37
C ALA A 78 -3.37 4.43 27.59
N THR A 79 -2.78 3.40 28.19
CA THR A 79 -2.65 2.07 27.59
C THR A 79 -3.81 1.16 28.00
N MET A 80 -4.06 0.11 27.23
CA MET A 80 -5.06 -0.91 27.59
C MET A 80 -4.77 -1.53 28.97
N THR A 81 -3.49 -1.60 29.34
CA THR A 81 -3.01 -2.06 30.65
C THR A 81 -3.50 -1.18 31.80
N ASP A 82 -3.60 0.13 31.58
CA ASP A 82 -4.10 1.08 32.59
C ASP A 82 -5.61 0.92 32.78
N VAL A 83 -6.37 0.65 31.71
CA VAL A 83 -7.82 0.38 31.78
C VAL A 83 -8.10 -0.94 32.51
N LYS A 84 -7.29 -1.98 32.29
CA LYS A 84 -7.44 -3.28 32.97
C LYS A 84 -7.28 -3.20 34.49
N ARG A 85 -6.55 -2.23 35.03
CA ARG A 85 -6.35 -2.06 36.49
C ARG A 85 -7.63 -1.72 37.25
N TYR A 86 -8.56 -1.03 36.58
CA TYR A 86 -9.84 -0.62 37.14
C TYR A 86 -11.00 -1.53 36.69
N ALA A 87 -10.68 -2.55 35.87
CA ALA A 87 -11.65 -3.48 35.34
C ALA A 87 -11.88 -4.67 36.28
N THR A 88 -13.10 -5.20 36.24
CA THR A 88 -13.38 -6.49 36.87
C THR A 88 -12.60 -7.61 36.16
N LYS A 89 -12.40 -8.75 36.84
CA LYS A 89 -11.64 -9.87 36.29
C LYS A 89 -12.23 -10.37 34.95
N GLU A 90 -13.55 -10.46 34.86
CA GLU A 90 -14.27 -10.86 33.63
C GLU A 90 -14.08 -9.85 32.49
N GLU A 91 -14.13 -8.54 32.79
CA GLU A 91 -13.91 -7.50 31.79
C GLU A 91 -12.47 -7.46 31.30
N ALA A 92 -11.50 -7.68 32.20
CA ALA A 92 -10.09 -7.76 31.85
C ALA A 92 -9.78 -8.93 30.92
N GLU A 93 -10.35 -10.12 31.20
CA GLU A 93 -10.23 -11.31 30.34
C GLU A 93 -10.86 -11.06 28.96
N LYS A 94 -12.05 -10.44 28.90
CA LYS A 94 -12.69 -10.11 27.63
C LYS A 94 -11.89 -9.11 26.80
N LEU A 95 -11.34 -8.08 27.43
CA LEU A 95 -10.47 -7.10 26.76
C LEU A 95 -9.18 -7.73 26.23
N GLU A 96 -8.63 -8.71 26.96
CA GLU A 96 -7.45 -9.44 26.53
C GLU A 96 -7.71 -10.33 25.33
N LEU A 97 -8.84 -11.06 25.33
CA LEU A 97 -9.25 -11.86 24.17
C LEU A 97 -9.44 -10.99 22.92
N LEU A 98 -10.16 -9.87 23.05
CA LEU A 98 -10.38 -8.93 21.94
C LEU A 98 -9.06 -8.33 21.43
N GLN A 99 -8.13 -8.03 22.34
CA GLN A 99 -6.80 -7.51 21.97
C GLN A 99 -6.00 -8.55 21.17
N GLN A 100 -6.01 -9.81 21.59
CA GLN A 100 -5.34 -10.89 20.85
C GLN A 100 -5.95 -11.09 19.47
N GLN A 101 -7.28 -11.10 19.38
CA GLN A 101 -8.00 -11.21 18.10
C GLN A 101 -7.68 -10.06 17.15
N LEU A 102 -7.68 -8.82 17.64
CA LEU A 102 -7.28 -7.66 16.85
C LEU A 102 -5.84 -7.77 16.33
N LEU A 103 -4.91 -8.25 17.15
CA LEU A 103 -3.51 -8.40 16.77
C LEU A 103 -3.32 -9.49 15.69
N ASP A 104 -4.02 -10.61 15.82
CA ASP A 104 -4.04 -11.68 14.82
C ASP A 104 -4.60 -11.19 13.47
N TYR A 105 -5.75 -10.50 13.47
CA TYR A 105 -6.33 -9.94 12.25
C TYR A 105 -5.46 -8.84 11.63
N ALA A 106 -4.82 -8.00 12.44
CA ALA A 106 -3.88 -6.99 11.94
C ALA A 106 -2.67 -7.63 11.26
N GLN A 107 -2.14 -8.74 11.81
CA GLN A 107 -1.06 -9.51 11.17
C GLN A 107 -1.52 -10.15 9.86
N LYS A 108 -2.70 -10.78 9.84
CA LYS A 108 -3.29 -11.36 8.62
C LYS A 108 -3.51 -10.32 7.53
N LEU A 109 -4.06 -9.16 7.90
CA LEU A 109 -4.24 -8.04 6.98
C LEU A 109 -2.91 -7.54 6.41
N LYS A 110 -1.88 -7.43 7.25
CA LYS A 110 -0.53 -7.04 6.81
C LYS A 110 0.03 -8.03 5.80
N GLN A 111 0.00 -9.33 6.10
CA GLN A 111 0.47 -10.38 5.20
C GLN A 111 -0.27 -10.37 3.86
N GLN A 112 -1.59 -10.21 3.88
CA GLN A 112 -2.40 -10.15 2.66
C GLN A 112 -2.09 -8.91 1.81
N ASN A 113 -1.85 -7.77 2.45
CA ASN A 113 -1.45 -6.55 1.75
C ASN A 113 -0.05 -6.66 1.12
N GLU A 114 0.91 -7.27 1.82
CA GLU A 114 2.24 -7.56 1.27
C GLU A 114 2.13 -8.46 0.03
N LEU A 115 1.35 -9.54 0.13
CA LEU A 115 1.12 -10.44 -1.01
C LEU A 115 0.46 -9.75 -2.21
N ASN A 116 -0.52 -8.87 -1.97
CA ASN A 116 -1.14 -8.09 -3.03
C ASN A 116 -0.16 -7.11 -3.69
N GLN A 117 0.75 -6.50 -2.92
CA GLN A 117 1.80 -5.63 -3.46
C GLN A 117 2.78 -6.41 -4.33
N ASP A 118 3.19 -7.60 -3.90
CA ASP A 118 4.08 -8.47 -4.67
C ASP A 118 3.46 -8.89 -6.01
N LEU A 119 2.17 -9.29 -6.01
CA LEU A 119 1.43 -9.64 -7.22
C LEU A 119 1.33 -8.46 -8.20
N ILE A 120 1.06 -7.26 -7.70
CA ILE A 120 1.01 -6.05 -8.54
C ILE A 120 2.38 -5.77 -9.14
N ALA A 121 3.45 -5.87 -8.33
CA ALA A 121 4.82 -5.65 -8.80
C ALA A 121 5.23 -6.68 -9.86
N GLU A 122 4.84 -7.95 -9.71
CA GLU A 122 5.07 -8.99 -10.70
C GLU A 122 4.31 -8.74 -12.01
N SER A 123 3.04 -8.37 -11.92
CA SER A 123 2.23 -8.00 -13.08
C SER A 123 2.85 -6.83 -13.86
N LEU A 124 3.32 -5.80 -13.15
CA LEU A 124 4.03 -4.66 -13.77
C LEU A 124 5.34 -5.09 -14.44
N ARG A 125 6.14 -5.96 -13.83
CA ARG A 125 7.36 -6.51 -14.45
C ARG A 125 7.03 -7.28 -15.72
N PHE A 126 5.99 -8.10 -15.70
CA PHE A 126 5.55 -8.86 -16.87
C PHE A 126 5.09 -7.95 -18.01
N VAL A 127 4.30 -6.91 -17.70
CA VAL A 127 3.86 -5.91 -18.69
C VAL A 127 5.06 -5.17 -19.28
N ASN A 128 6.01 -4.72 -18.46
CA ASN A 128 7.21 -4.03 -18.93
C ASN A 128 8.06 -4.93 -19.83
N LEU A 129 8.33 -6.18 -19.43
CA LEU A 129 9.05 -7.15 -20.26
C LEU A 129 8.33 -7.41 -21.59
N SER A 130 7.00 -7.53 -21.56
CA SER A 130 6.20 -7.74 -22.78
C SER A 130 6.28 -6.52 -23.71
N LEU A 131 6.27 -5.31 -23.15
CA LEU A 131 6.48 -4.07 -23.91
C LEU A 131 7.90 -4.02 -24.50
N ASP A 132 8.94 -4.33 -23.73
CA ASP A 132 10.34 -4.35 -24.19
C ASP A 132 10.55 -5.32 -25.37
N LEU A 133 9.85 -6.45 -25.36
CA LEU A 133 9.88 -7.44 -26.45
C LEU A 133 9.07 -6.99 -27.69
N MET A 134 8.07 -6.13 -27.51
CA MET A 134 7.25 -5.59 -28.60
C MET A 134 7.83 -4.31 -29.20
N VAL A 135 8.69 -3.59 -28.47
CA VAL A 135 9.43 -2.44 -29.01
C VAL A 135 10.47 -2.97 -29.98
N PRO A 136 10.36 -2.70 -31.30
CA PRO A 136 11.40 -3.07 -32.23
C PRO A 136 12.68 -2.35 -31.80
N HIS A 137 13.71 -3.12 -31.48
CA HIS A 137 15.05 -2.57 -31.39
C HIS A 137 15.36 -2.04 -32.78
N GLN A 138 15.42 -0.71 -32.94
CA GLN A 138 15.96 -0.11 -34.14
C GLN A 138 17.44 -0.50 -34.17
N GLU A 139 17.74 -1.65 -34.79
CA GLU A 139 19.08 -1.89 -35.28
C GLU A 139 19.34 -0.76 -36.28
N ASP A 140 20.22 0.16 -35.92
CA ASP A 140 20.85 1.09 -36.86
C ASP A 140 21.68 0.26 -37.84
N VAL A 141 21.02 -0.43 -38.77
CA VAL A 141 21.66 -1.03 -39.92
C VAL A 141 21.92 0.10 -40.91
N SER A 142 22.90 0.95 -40.58
CA SER A 142 23.55 1.83 -41.53
C SER A 142 24.32 0.97 -42.54
N TYR A 143 23.60 0.39 -43.49
CA TYR A 143 24.18 -0.05 -44.76
C TYR A 143 24.80 1.19 -45.41
N HIS A 144 26.11 1.37 -45.28
CA HIS A 144 26.87 2.20 -46.20
C HIS A 144 27.18 1.32 -47.43
N PRO A 145 26.59 1.60 -48.60
CA PRO A 145 27.13 1.04 -49.83
C PRO A 145 28.47 1.74 -50.04
N HIS A 146 29.56 0.98 -50.02
CA HIS A 146 30.82 1.43 -50.59
C HIS A 146 30.60 1.54 -52.12
N GLU A 147 30.11 2.68 -52.59
CA GLU A 147 30.20 3.04 -54.00
C GLU A 147 31.63 3.52 -54.27
N HIS A 148 32.33 2.72 -55.05
CA HIS A 148 33.57 3.05 -55.71
C HIS A 148 33.36 4.29 -56.59
N GLU A 149 33.84 5.47 -56.16
CA GLU A 149 34.07 6.59 -57.08
C GLU A 149 35.44 6.44 -57.75
N ASP A 150 35.45 5.80 -58.91
CA ASP A 150 36.47 6.02 -59.93
C ASP A 150 36.31 7.44 -60.49
N ARG A 151 37.25 8.34 -60.19
CA ARG A 151 37.43 9.59 -60.96
C ARG A 151 38.91 9.89 -61.23
N PRO A 152 39.37 9.76 -62.50
CA PRO A 152 40.62 10.36 -62.94
C PRO A 152 40.42 11.69 -63.69
N ILE A 153 41.29 12.64 -63.35
CA ILE A 153 41.92 13.67 -64.19
C ILE A 153 41.10 14.90 -64.65
N GLY A 154 41.48 16.05 -64.08
CA GLY A 154 41.94 17.20 -64.87
C GLY A 154 41.08 18.46 -64.85
N ASN A 155 41.44 19.45 -64.02
CA ASN A 155 42.06 20.72 -64.43
C ASN A 155 41.88 21.80 -63.35
N GLY A 156 42.98 22.45 -62.97
CA GLY A 156 42.93 23.84 -62.50
C GLY A 156 43.41 24.13 -61.08
N ARG A 157 44.75 24.17 -60.93
CA ARG A 157 45.50 25.19 -60.15
C ARG A 157 45.30 25.28 -58.63
N SER A 158 46.27 24.63 -57.98
CA SER A 158 47.02 25.01 -56.78
C SER A 158 47.17 26.51 -56.48
N ILE A 159 47.65 26.76 -55.26
CA ILE A 159 48.26 27.93 -54.62
C ILE A 159 47.32 29.08 -54.20
N PHE A 160 46.97 29.13 -52.92
CA PHE A 160 47.44 30.21 -52.04
C PHE A 160 47.28 29.85 -50.54
N ASP A 161 48.44 29.75 -49.89
CA ASP A 161 48.70 29.78 -48.44
C ASP A 161 48.77 31.24 -47.96
N SER A 162 48.71 31.48 -46.64
CA SER A 162 48.84 32.74 -45.86
C SER A 162 47.52 33.24 -45.25
N LYS A 163 47.37 33.54 -43.96
CA LYS A 163 48.35 33.74 -42.87
C LYS A 163 47.61 33.90 -41.53
N ALA A 164 48.35 33.59 -40.45
CA ALA A 164 48.39 34.23 -39.11
C ALA A 164 47.11 34.39 -38.29
#